data_AF-A0A317K5M5-F1
#
_entry.id   AF-A0A317K5M5-F1
#
_cell.length_a   1.000
_cell.length_b   1.000
_cell.length_c   1.000
_cell.angle_alpha   90.00
_cell.angle_beta   90.00
_cell.angle_gamma   90.00
#
_symmetry.space_group_name_H-M   'P 1'
#
loop_
_entity.id
_entity.type
_entity.pdbx_description
1 polymer ?
#
loop_
_entity_poly.entity_id
_entity_poly.type
_entity_poly.pdbx_seq_one_letter_code
_entity_poly.pdbx_strand_id
1 'polypeptide(L)'
;MNTIRRRPEDPVTLASAPPTRFDDAEKINAFQALIDLHDHATGHPLRPSRDEALTDLALSAAVVAWWSRWQPSMIHTALRVGAAVADIAAATGLDTDEVVHRWERWTDVQTRVVIGGRPLLDPDEVRTIRQRIGEEVNL
;
A
#
# COMPACT_ATOMS: atom_id res chain seq x y z
N MET A 1 -40.03 39.76 -10.60
CA MET A 1 -38.69 40.23 -10.21
C MET A 1 -38.09 39.12 -9.33
N ASN A 2 -37.33 38.21 -9.92
CA ASN A 2 -36.91 36.96 -9.28
C ASN A 2 -35.39 36.99 -9.08
N THR A 3 -34.95 37.08 -7.84
CA THR A 3 -33.53 37.18 -7.46
C THR A 3 -32.93 35.77 -7.43
N ILE A 4 -32.16 35.41 -8.47
CA ILE A 4 -31.37 34.18 -8.51
C ILE A 4 -30.23 34.32 -7.50
N ARG A 5 -30.33 33.61 -6.38
CA ARG A 5 -29.25 33.45 -5.40
C ARG A 5 -28.16 32.60 -6.06
N ARG A 6 -27.08 33.22 -6.54
CA ARG A 6 -25.89 32.47 -7.01
C ARG A 6 -25.34 31.67 -5.83
N ARG A 7 -25.13 30.37 -6.05
CA ARG A 7 -24.41 29.48 -5.16
C ARG A 7 -22.97 30.01 -5.03
N PRO A 8 -22.36 30.08 -3.84
CA PRO A 8 -20.93 30.39 -3.74
C PRO A 8 -20.17 29.27 -4.45
N GLU A 9 -19.26 29.65 -5.34
CA GLU A 9 -18.41 28.70 -6.05
C GLU A 9 -17.56 27.97 -5.02
N ASP A 10 -17.64 26.64 -5.01
CA ASP A 10 -16.69 25.80 -4.31
C ASP A 10 -15.28 26.21 -4.78
N PRO A 11 -14.27 26.28 -3.89
CA PRO A 11 -12.92 26.60 -4.35
C PRO A 11 -12.54 25.55 -5.38
N VAL A 12 -12.30 26.00 -6.63
CA VAL A 12 -11.58 25.20 -7.62
C VAL A 12 -10.29 24.81 -6.94
N THR A 13 -10.23 23.55 -6.50
CA THR A 13 -8.98 22.96 -6.06
C THR A 13 -8.12 23.02 -7.30
N LEU A 14 -7.22 24.01 -7.37
CA LEU A 14 -6.22 24.09 -8.45
C LEU A 14 -5.56 22.71 -8.43
N ALA A 15 -5.85 21.89 -9.45
CA ALA A 15 -5.21 20.62 -9.60
C ALA A 15 -3.71 20.92 -9.59
N SER A 16 -3.05 20.56 -8.50
CA SER A 16 -1.61 20.72 -8.38
C SER A 16 -0.99 20.00 -9.58
N ALA A 17 0.03 20.60 -10.19
CA ALA A 17 0.74 19.94 -11.28
C ALA A 17 1.11 18.50 -10.87
N PRO A 18 0.99 17.50 -11.78
CA PRO A 18 1.28 16.12 -11.45
C PRO A 18 2.67 15.96 -10.81
N PRO A 19 2.83 15.08 -9.81
CA PRO A 19 4.10 14.93 -9.12
C PRO A 19 5.13 14.34 -10.10
N THR A 20 6.32 14.95 -10.17
CA THR A 20 7.46 14.43 -10.96
C THR A 20 8.55 13.81 -10.07
N ARG A 21 8.30 13.76 -8.75
CA ARG A 21 9.23 13.26 -7.74
C ARG A 21 8.52 12.32 -6.77
N PHE A 22 9.27 11.32 -6.30
CA PHE A 22 8.77 10.33 -5.34
C PHE A 22 8.23 10.97 -4.06
N ASP A 23 8.97 11.87 -3.41
CA ASP A 23 8.56 12.50 -2.15
C ASP A 23 7.23 13.25 -2.26
N ASP A 24 6.90 13.74 -3.45
CA ASP A 24 5.64 14.43 -3.70
C ASP A 24 4.51 13.45 -4.03
N ALA A 25 4.81 12.37 -4.75
CA ALA A 25 3.87 11.29 -5.02
C ALA A 25 3.53 10.45 -3.77
N GLU A 26 4.47 10.22 -2.85
CA GLU A 26 4.23 9.42 -1.64
C GLU A 26 3.28 10.12 -0.67
N LYS A 27 3.21 11.46 -0.69
CA LYS A 27 2.25 12.24 0.10
C LYS A 27 0.81 12.06 -0.38
N ILE A 28 0.61 11.56 -1.60
CA ILE A 28 -0.71 11.26 -2.16
C ILE A 28 -1.22 9.97 -1.52
N ASN A 29 -2.53 9.92 -1.23
CA ASN A 29 -3.20 8.68 -0.82
C ASN A 29 -2.91 7.57 -1.84
N ALA A 30 -2.51 6.38 -1.40
CA ALA A 30 -2.18 5.23 -2.25
C ALA A 30 -3.24 4.94 -3.34
N PHE A 31 -4.53 5.06 -3.02
CA PHE A 31 -5.62 4.86 -3.99
C PHE A 31 -5.71 6.00 -5.01
N GLN A 32 -5.44 7.23 -4.59
CA GLN A 32 -5.41 8.36 -5.50
C GLN A 32 -4.19 8.28 -6.42
N ALA A 33 -3.02 7.87 -5.91
CA ALA A 33 -1.84 7.65 -6.74
C ALA A 33 -2.07 6.58 -7.82
N LEU A 34 -2.90 5.56 -7.54
CA LEU A 34 -3.32 4.56 -8.53
C LEU A 34 -4.27 5.12 -9.59
N ILE A 35 -5.22 5.96 -9.19
CA ILE A 35 -6.13 6.63 -10.12
C ILE A 35 -5.33 7.58 -11.02
N ASP A 36 -4.47 8.39 -10.44
CA ASP A 36 -3.62 9.33 -11.18
C ASP A 36 -2.69 8.58 -12.16
N LEU A 37 -2.11 7.45 -11.73
CA LEU A 37 -1.30 6.59 -12.61
C LEU A 37 -2.13 5.99 -13.75
N HIS A 38 -3.35 5.52 -13.47
CA HIS A 38 -4.25 4.97 -14.47
C HIS A 38 -4.65 6.03 -15.51
N ASP A 39 -5.08 7.20 -15.06
CA ASP A 39 -5.51 8.31 -15.91
C ASP A 39 -4.34 8.80 -16.78
N HIS A 40 -3.14 8.91 -16.20
CA HIS A 40 -1.96 9.32 -16.93
C HIS A 40 -1.53 8.25 -17.96
N ALA A 41 -1.51 6.97 -17.59
CA ALA A 41 -1.15 5.88 -18.51
C ALA A 41 -2.15 5.69 -19.67
N THR A 42 -3.44 5.96 -19.44
CA THR A 42 -4.49 5.82 -20.47
C THR A 42 -4.62 7.03 -21.39
N GLY A 43 -4.20 8.21 -20.93
CA GLY A 43 -4.18 9.45 -21.72
C GLY A 43 -2.93 9.66 -22.58
N HIS A 44 -2.02 8.68 -22.65
CA HIS A 44 -0.66 8.89 -23.13
C HIS A 44 -0.55 9.27 -24.62
N PRO A 45 0.18 10.35 -24.97
CA PRO A 45 0.62 10.59 -26.34
C PRO A 45 1.69 9.54 -26.75
N LEU A 46 1.72 9.16 -28.02
CA LEU A 46 2.68 8.18 -28.59
C LEU A 46 4.17 8.50 -28.33
N ARG A 47 4.48 9.74 -27.95
CA ARG A 47 5.81 10.19 -27.51
C ARG A 47 5.63 11.08 -26.28
N PRO A 48 5.83 10.54 -25.05
CA PRO A 48 5.73 11.34 -23.84
C PRO A 48 6.88 12.35 -23.76
N SER A 49 6.58 13.50 -23.17
CA SER A 49 7.56 14.48 -22.73
C SER A 49 8.36 13.94 -21.54
N ARG A 50 9.46 14.63 -21.21
CA ARG A 50 10.29 14.30 -20.05
C ARG A 50 9.49 14.31 -18.75
N ASP A 51 8.64 15.32 -18.56
CA ASP A 51 7.93 15.51 -17.30
C ASP A 51 6.80 14.49 -17.15
N GLU A 52 6.11 14.14 -18.25
CA GLU A 52 5.13 13.03 -18.26
C GLU A 52 5.78 11.70 -17.87
N ALA A 53 6.93 11.36 -18.46
CA ALA A 53 7.66 10.14 -18.12
C ALA A 53 8.12 10.10 -16.64
N LEU A 54 8.52 11.25 -16.09
CA LEU A 54 8.90 11.36 -14.67
C LEU A 54 7.68 11.25 -13.74
N THR A 55 6.51 11.74 -14.17
CA THR A 55 5.27 11.61 -13.43
C THR A 55 4.83 10.15 -13.31
N ASP A 56 4.84 9.39 -14.41
CA ASP A 56 4.54 7.95 -14.35
C ASP A 56 5.46 7.21 -13.40
N LEU A 57 6.76 7.51 -13.46
CA LEU A 57 7.75 6.86 -12.61
C LEU A 57 7.53 7.21 -11.14
N ALA A 58 7.28 8.48 -10.83
CA ALA A 58 7.04 8.93 -9.46
C ALA A 58 5.78 8.29 -8.87
N LEU A 59 4.68 8.27 -9.63
CA LEU A 59 3.42 7.64 -9.23
C LEU A 59 3.58 6.13 -9.06
N SER A 60 4.22 5.46 -10.02
CA SER A 60 4.51 4.02 -9.94
C SER A 60 5.37 3.68 -8.72
N ALA A 61 6.40 4.46 -8.44
CA ALA A 61 7.27 4.26 -7.29
C ALA A 61 6.52 4.48 -5.96
N ALA A 62 5.68 5.51 -5.87
CA ALA A 62 4.82 5.75 -4.70
C ALA A 62 3.84 4.59 -4.46
N VAL A 63 3.20 4.10 -5.52
CA VAL A 63 2.31 2.92 -5.46
C VAL A 63 3.07 1.69 -4.97
N VAL A 64 4.26 1.39 -5.51
CA VAL A 64 5.09 0.27 -5.06
C VAL A 64 5.50 0.43 -3.60
N ALA A 65 5.88 1.63 -3.16
CA ALA A 65 6.26 1.89 -1.77
C ALA A 65 5.08 1.69 -0.80
N TRP A 66 3.90 2.20 -1.16
CA TRP A 66 2.67 2.00 -0.39
C TRP A 66 2.31 0.53 -0.27
N TRP A 67 2.29 -0.21 -1.39
CA TRP A 67 1.96 -1.64 -1.36
C TRP A 67 2.99 -2.46 -0.60
N SER A 68 4.28 -2.14 -0.72
CA SER A 68 5.33 -2.82 0.05
C SER A 68 5.17 -2.61 1.55
N ARG A 69 4.66 -1.44 1.97
CA ARG A 69 4.38 -1.12 3.38
C ARG A 69 3.14 -1.84 3.92
N TRP A 70 2.13 -2.04 3.09
CA TRP A 70 0.86 -2.66 3.48
C TRP A 70 0.84 -4.19 3.34
N GLN A 71 1.61 -4.75 2.39
CA GLN A 71 1.59 -6.18 2.10
C GLN A 71 1.82 -7.05 3.36
N PRO A 72 2.74 -6.73 4.28
CA PRO A 72 2.91 -7.53 5.50
C PRO A 72 1.69 -7.59 6.42
N SER A 73 0.88 -6.52 6.49
CA SER A 73 -0.36 -6.52 7.29
C SER A 73 -1.46 -7.38 6.64
N MET A 74 -1.48 -7.43 5.31
CA MET A 74 -2.36 -8.32 4.55
C MET A 74 -1.91 -9.78 4.68
N ILE A 75 -0.62 -10.06 4.60
CA ILE A 75 -0.04 -11.39 4.89
C ILE A 75 -0.43 -11.83 6.29
N HIS A 76 -0.25 -10.97 7.30
CA HIS A 76 -0.66 -11.28 8.66
C HIS A 76 -2.17 -11.54 8.76
N THR A 77 -3.01 -10.76 8.08
CA THR A 77 -4.46 -11.00 8.06
C THR A 77 -4.80 -12.37 7.45
N ALA A 78 -4.15 -12.76 6.35
CA ALA A 78 -4.34 -14.06 5.71
C ALA A 78 -3.91 -15.21 6.64
N LEU A 79 -2.73 -15.08 7.27
CA LEU A 79 -2.25 -16.03 8.26
C LEU A 79 -3.22 -16.15 9.45
N ARG A 80 -3.75 -15.04 9.95
CA ARG A 80 -4.69 -15.01 11.06
C ARG A 80 -5.99 -15.74 10.75
N VAL A 81 -6.48 -15.69 9.51
CA VAL A 81 -7.68 -16.44 9.09
C VAL A 81 -7.39 -17.87 8.65
N GLY A 82 -6.15 -18.34 8.81
CA GLY A 82 -5.79 -19.74 8.59
C GLY A 82 -5.24 -20.07 7.20
N ALA A 83 -4.90 -19.08 6.36
CA ALA A 83 -4.25 -19.36 5.09
C ALA A 83 -2.87 -20.01 5.31
N ALA A 84 -2.55 -20.99 4.47
CA ALA A 84 -1.24 -21.62 4.45
C ALA A 84 -0.21 -20.67 3.80
N VAL A 85 1.06 -20.80 4.20
CA VAL A 85 2.14 -19.97 3.63
C VAL A 85 2.24 -20.14 2.11
N ALA A 86 2.01 -21.36 1.60
CA ALA A 86 2.03 -21.67 0.17
C ALA A 86 0.93 -20.93 -0.62
N ASP A 87 -0.28 -20.80 -0.05
CA ASP A 87 -1.38 -20.06 -0.70
C ASP A 87 -1.06 -18.57 -0.78
N ILE A 88 -0.43 -18.03 0.27
CA ILE A 88 0.01 -16.63 0.32
C ILE A 88 1.14 -16.39 -0.68
N ALA A 89 2.10 -17.31 -0.78
CA ALA A 89 3.17 -17.27 -1.78
C ALA A 89 2.57 -17.23 -3.20
N ALA A 90 1.63 -18.13 -3.51
CA ALA A 90 0.93 -18.15 -4.79
C ALA A 90 0.15 -16.84 -5.08
N ALA A 91 -0.53 -16.28 -4.07
CA ALA A 91 -1.30 -15.04 -4.21
C ALA A 91 -0.43 -13.78 -4.37
N THR A 92 0.79 -13.79 -3.83
CA THR A 92 1.71 -12.64 -3.85
C THR A 92 2.78 -12.74 -4.94
N GLY A 93 2.97 -13.92 -5.52
CA GLY A 93 4.08 -14.19 -6.45
C GLY A 93 5.45 -14.25 -5.76
N LEU A 94 5.49 -14.34 -4.44
CA LEU A 94 6.70 -14.50 -3.64
C LEU A 94 6.99 -15.99 -3.43
N ASP A 95 8.24 -16.32 -3.12
CA ASP A 95 8.54 -17.62 -2.52
C ASP A 95 8.08 -17.67 -1.05
N THR A 96 7.96 -18.88 -0.51
CA THR A 96 7.48 -19.11 0.86
C THR A 96 8.39 -18.47 1.90
N ASP A 97 9.71 -18.49 1.68
CA ASP A 97 10.70 -17.96 2.61
C ASP A 97 10.60 -16.43 2.72
N GLU A 98 10.40 -15.74 1.59
CA GLU A 98 10.23 -14.31 1.51
C GLU A 98 8.89 -13.86 2.14
N VAL A 99 7.82 -14.67 2.00
CA VAL A 99 6.56 -14.43 2.72
C VAL A 99 6.79 -14.44 4.23
N VAL A 100 7.47 -15.48 4.74
CA VAL A 100 7.77 -15.63 6.17
C VAL A 100 8.67 -14.48 6.63
N HIS A 101 9.77 -14.20 5.92
CA HIS A 101 10.72 -13.16 6.27
C HIS A 101 10.08 -11.76 6.33
N ARG A 102 9.25 -11.41 5.34
CA ARG A 102 8.52 -10.12 5.34
C ARG A 102 7.56 -10.02 6.51
N TRP A 103 6.84 -11.09 6.80
CA TRP A 103 5.91 -11.14 7.91
C TRP A 103 6.63 -11.00 9.26
N GLU A 104 7.70 -11.77 9.48
CA GLU A 104 8.47 -11.74 10.73
C GLU A 104 9.05 -10.35 11.00
N ARG A 105 9.75 -9.76 10.01
CA ARG A 105 10.31 -8.40 10.12
C ARG A 105 9.24 -7.37 10.49
N TRP A 106 8.05 -7.49 9.92
CA TRP A 106 6.95 -6.59 10.23
C TRP A 106 6.40 -6.82 11.65
N THR A 107 6.14 -8.06 12.04
CA THR A 107 5.61 -8.38 13.39
C THR A 107 6.56 -7.98 14.51
N ASP A 108 7.87 -8.08 14.30
CA ASP A 108 8.89 -7.64 15.25
C ASP A 108 8.80 -6.14 15.56
N VAL A 109 8.41 -5.34 14.57
CA VAL A 109 8.16 -3.91 14.76
C VAL A 109 6.80 -3.71 15.43
N GLN A 110 5.73 -4.32 14.92
CA GLN A 110 4.37 -4.06 15.41
C GLN A 110 4.14 -4.51 16.86
N THR A 111 4.76 -5.60 17.30
CA THR A 111 4.66 -6.08 18.69
C THR A 111 5.34 -5.15 19.69
N ARG A 112 6.28 -4.29 19.25
CA ARG A 112 6.98 -3.31 20.08
C ARG A 112 6.29 -1.95 20.11
N VAL A 113 5.41 -1.66 19.14
CA VAL A 113 4.65 -0.42 19.09
C VAL A 113 3.52 -0.50 20.11
N VAL A 114 3.51 0.42 21.07
CA VAL A 114 2.46 0.51 22.11
C VAL A 114 1.60 1.75 21.87
N ILE A 115 0.30 1.55 21.68
CA ILE A 115 -0.70 2.61 21.53
C ILE A 115 -1.76 2.44 22.60
N GLY A 116 -2.00 3.47 23.41
CA GLY A 116 -2.99 3.39 24.50
C GLY A 116 -2.65 2.33 25.57
N GLY A 117 -1.36 2.03 25.77
CA GLY A 117 -0.89 1.03 26.74
C GLY A 117 -1.02 -0.42 26.27
N ARG A 118 -1.41 -0.67 25.02
CA ARG A 118 -1.48 -2.02 24.43
C ARG A 118 -0.55 -2.13 23.22
N PRO A 119 0.12 -3.29 23.03
CA PRO A 119 0.80 -3.58 21.77
C PRO A 119 -0.16 -3.42 20.59
N LEU A 120 0.33 -2.90 19.48
CA LEU A 120 -0.44 -2.78 18.24
C LEU A 120 -0.80 -4.16 17.67
N LEU A 121 0.04 -5.17 17.93
CA LEU A 121 -0.20 -6.56 17.59
C LEU A 121 -0.07 -7.43 18.85
N ASP A 122 -1.03 -8.32 19.08
CA ASP A 122 -1.02 -9.22 20.24
C ASP A 122 0.15 -10.23 20.12
N PRO A 123 1.10 -10.25 21.07
CA PRO A 123 2.22 -11.19 21.04
C PRO A 123 1.80 -12.67 21.05
N ASP A 124 0.67 -13.02 21.65
CA ASP A 124 0.20 -14.41 21.72
C ASP A 124 -0.41 -14.86 20.37
N GLU A 125 -1.07 -13.95 19.66
CA GLU A 125 -1.51 -14.19 18.28
C GLU A 125 -0.31 -14.44 17.36
N VAL A 126 0.73 -13.60 17.45
CA VAL A 126 1.96 -13.76 16.67
C VAL A 126 2.63 -15.10 16.96
N ARG A 127 2.71 -15.50 18.23
CA ARG A 127 3.31 -16.77 18.64
C ARG A 127 2.55 -17.96 18.05
N THR A 128 1.23 -17.90 18.09
CA THR A 128 0.34 -18.94 17.54
C THR A 128 0.54 -19.09 16.04
N ILE A 129 0.55 -17.96 15.31
CA ILE A 129 0.81 -17.97 13.86
C ILE A 129 2.21 -18.49 13.56
N ARG A 130 3.24 -18.05 14.29
CA ARG A 130 4.62 -18.50 14.10
C ARG A 130 4.77 -20.00 14.32
N GLN A 131 4.13 -20.56 15.34
CA GLN A 131 4.14 -21.99 15.59
C GLN A 131 3.54 -22.75 14.41
N ARG A 132 2.38 -22.31 13.91
CA ARG A 132 1.72 -22.95 12.75
C ARG A 132 2.59 -22.90 11.50
N ILE A 133 3.21 -21.75 11.21
CA ILE A 133 4.17 -21.61 10.10
C ILE A 133 5.31 -22.63 10.26
N GLY A 134 5.87 -22.76 11.47
CA GLY A 134 6.91 -23.74 11.76
C GLY A 134 6.47 -25.18 11.53
N GLU A 135 5.22 -25.52 11.83
CA GLU A 135 4.66 -26.84 11.53
C GLU A 135 4.45 -27.05 10.01
N GLU A 136 4.06 -26.01 9.27
CA GLU A 136 3.85 -26.08 7.82
C GLU A 136 5.15 -26.20 7.00
N VAL A 137 6.21 -25.47 7.39
CA VAL A 137 7.46 -25.37 6.60
C VAL A 137 8.46 -26.50 6.91
N ASN A 138 8.29 -27.21 8.04
CA ASN A 138 9.09 -28.40 8.38
C ASN A 138 8.49 -29.73 7.89
N LEU A 139 7.44 -29.67 7.05
CA LEU A 139 6.82 -30.80 6.35
C LEU A 139 7.35 -30.92 4.92
#